data_AF-A0A8H2JFB4-F1
#
_entry.id   AF-A0A8H2JFB4-F1
#
_cell.length_a   1.000
_cell.length_b   1.000
_cell.length_c   1.000
_cell.angle_alpha   90.00
_cell.angle_beta   90.00
_cell.angle_gamma   90.00
#
_symmetry.space_group_name_H-M   'P 1'
#
loop_
_entity.id
_entity.type
_entity.pdbx_description
1 polymer ?
#
loop_
_entity_poly.entity_id
_entity_poly.type
_entity_poly.pdbx_seq_one_letter_code
_entity_poly.pdbx_strand_id
1 'polypeptide(L)'
;MKRSAGVVVSSVIAGLMLVGCSPAVQGGDTKCKDFVGADEKTQNEAVNKMIKDRKGADPSSLEVSGTRASALAWCQTVGQQDAPIKNAPHI
;
A
#
# COMPACT_ATOMS: atom_id res chain seq x y z
N MET A 1 22.74 35.79 28.69
CA MET A 1 21.84 34.94 29.53
C MET A 1 20.43 35.27 29.05
N LYS A 2 19.55 34.38 28.56
CA LYS A 2 18.94 33.17 29.16
C LYS A 2 18.05 32.59 28.01
N ARG A 3 18.40 31.45 27.42
CA ARG A 3 17.73 30.14 27.58
C ARG A 3 16.21 30.13 27.33
N SER A 4 15.82 29.67 26.13
CA SER A 4 14.61 28.89 25.80
C SER A 4 14.92 28.19 24.46
N ALA A 5 15.40 26.94 24.38
CA ALA A 5 14.72 25.68 24.64
C ALA A 5 13.30 25.63 24.06
N GLY A 6 13.12 24.84 22.99
CA GLY A 6 11.83 24.28 22.61
C GLY A 6 11.27 24.70 21.26
N VAL A 7 11.73 24.08 20.18
CA VAL A 7 10.84 23.68 19.07
C VAL A 7 11.17 22.23 18.73
N VAL A 8 10.26 21.34 19.12
CA VAL A 8 10.23 19.95 18.71
C VAL A 8 10.10 19.90 17.18
N VAL A 9 11.17 19.47 16.50
CA VAL A 9 11.13 19.15 15.07
C VAL A 9 10.35 17.85 14.92
N SER A 10 9.04 17.99 14.75
CA SER A 10 8.23 16.99 14.07
C SER A 10 8.48 17.08 12.57
N SER A 11 8.33 15.95 11.88
CA SER A 11 8.40 15.75 10.42
C SER A 11 9.79 15.70 9.79
N VAL A 12 10.31 14.49 9.60
CA VAL A 12 10.27 13.79 8.30
C VAL A 12 10.68 12.32 8.51
N ILE A 13 9.74 11.39 8.33
CA ILE A 13 10.12 10.01 8.03
C ILE A 13 10.64 10.05 6.59
N ALA A 14 11.94 10.31 6.44
CA ALA A 14 12.68 10.09 5.20
C ALA A 14 12.81 8.57 4.99
N GLY A 15 11.71 7.94 4.58
CA GLY A 15 11.62 6.49 4.33
C GLY A 15 11.29 6.14 2.89
N LEU A 16 11.39 7.09 1.96
CA LEU A 16 11.04 6.89 0.56
C LEU A 16 12.24 7.32 -0.27
N MET A 17 12.73 6.44 -1.15
CA MET A 17 13.49 6.69 -2.39
C MET A 17 14.54 5.60 -2.71
N LEU A 18 14.39 4.35 -2.24
CA LEU A 18 15.24 3.23 -2.69
C LEU A 18 14.44 2.01 -3.18
N VAL A 19 13.54 2.20 -4.14
CA VAL A 19 13.09 1.11 -5.04
C VAL A 19 12.75 1.74 -6.39
N GLY A 20 13.52 1.37 -7.41
CA GLY A 20 13.47 1.99 -8.73
C GLY A 20 12.12 1.84 -9.41
N CYS A 21 11.74 2.86 -10.20
CA CYS A 21 10.78 2.90 -11.32
C CYS A 21 9.49 2.06 -11.30
N SER A 22 9.07 1.49 -10.17
CA SER A 22 7.70 1.04 -9.99
C SER A 22 6.88 2.26 -9.61
N PRO A 23 5.75 2.55 -10.27
CA PRO A 23 4.89 3.66 -9.89
C PRO A 23 4.71 3.59 -8.37
N ALA A 24 4.99 4.71 -7.68
CA ALA A 24 5.05 4.77 -6.23
C ALA A 24 3.92 3.91 -5.63
N VAL A 25 4.24 2.91 -4.81
CA VAL A 25 3.26 1.93 -4.32
C VAL A 25 2.12 2.68 -3.63
N GLN A 26 0.98 2.80 -4.32
CA GLN A 26 -0.16 3.63 -3.92
C GLN A 26 -1.01 2.97 -2.81
N GLY A 27 -0.61 1.79 -2.33
CA GLY A 27 -1.38 1.03 -1.37
C GLY A 27 -2.75 0.66 -1.96
N GLY A 28 -3.81 0.99 -1.24
CA GLY A 28 -5.19 0.73 -1.67
C GLY A 28 -5.62 1.49 -2.93
N ASP A 29 -4.94 2.57 -3.29
CA ASP A 29 -5.25 3.38 -4.49
C ASP A 29 -4.56 2.87 -5.76
N THR A 30 -3.81 1.77 -5.67
CA THR A 30 -3.26 1.07 -6.85
C THR A 30 -4.41 0.64 -7.75
N LYS A 31 -4.35 0.99 -9.05
CA LYS A 31 -5.38 0.61 -10.01
C LYS A 31 -5.27 -0.87 -10.37
N CYS A 32 -6.39 -1.52 -10.70
CA CYS A 32 -6.40 -2.92 -11.11
C CYS A 32 -5.43 -3.25 -12.25
N LYS A 33 -5.36 -2.41 -13.29
CA LYS A 33 -4.43 -2.62 -14.41
C LYS A 33 -2.96 -2.62 -13.97
N ASP A 34 -2.62 -1.77 -13.00
CA ASP A 34 -1.26 -1.61 -12.50
C ASP A 34 -0.93 -2.72 -11.50
N PHE A 35 -1.92 -3.15 -10.70
CA PHE A 35 -1.79 -4.24 -9.74
C PHE A 35 -1.61 -5.60 -10.41
N VAL A 36 -2.45 -5.92 -11.40
CA VAL A 36 -2.39 -7.19 -12.14
C VAL A 36 -1.11 -7.30 -12.98
N GLY A 37 -0.64 -6.18 -13.53
CA GLY A 37 0.60 -6.13 -14.32
C GLY A 37 1.89 -6.11 -13.49
N ALA A 38 1.79 -5.91 -12.17
CA ALA A 38 2.95 -5.85 -11.27
C ALA A 38 3.44 -7.24 -10.88
N ASP A 39 4.72 -7.35 -10.51
CA ASP A 39 5.28 -8.55 -9.93
C ASP A 39 4.74 -8.80 -8.50
N GLU A 40 4.90 -10.02 -8.00
CA GLU A 40 4.36 -10.43 -6.70
C GLU A 40 4.85 -9.56 -5.53
N LYS A 41 6.10 -9.11 -5.55
CA LYS A 41 6.65 -8.28 -4.47
C LYS A 41 5.93 -6.93 -4.44
N THR A 42 5.79 -6.29 -5.60
CA THR A 42 5.06 -5.01 -5.74
C THR A 42 3.59 -5.15 -5.34
N GLN A 43 2.93 -6.26 -5.71
CA GLN A 43 1.57 -6.55 -5.25
C GLN A 43 1.47 -6.69 -3.72
N ASN A 44 2.42 -7.41 -3.11
CA ASN A 44 2.49 -7.58 -1.67
C ASN A 44 2.72 -6.24 -0.96
N GLU A 45 3.56 -5.36 -1.50
CA GLU A 45 3.79 -4.02 -0.94
C GLU A 45 2.53 -3.15 -0.99
N ALA A 46 1.80 -3.17 -2.11
CA ALA A 46 0.53 -2.45 -2.25
C ALA A 46 -0.53 -2.95 -1.26
N VAL A 47 -0.66 -4.27 -1.14
CA VAL A 47 -1.62 -4.89 -0.22
C VAL A 47 -1.22 -4.67 1.24
N ASN A 48 0.07 -4.79 1.58
CA ASN A 48 0.56 -4.56 2.93
C ASN A 48 0.24 -3.12 3.36
N LYS A 49 0.60 -2.15 2.51
CA LYS A 49 0.27 -0.73 2.73
C LYS A 49 -1.24 -0.53 2.86
N MET A 50 -2.06 -1.12 1.98
CA MET A 50 -3.52 -1.02 2.05
C MET A 50 -4.09 -1.52 3.38
N ILE A 51 -3.67 -2.71 3.82
CA ILE A 51 -4.15 -3.29 5.07
C ILE A 51 -3.69 -2.43 6.25
N LYS A 52 -2.43 -1.99 6.26
CA LYS A 52 -1.87 -1.13 7.30
C LYS A 52 -2.58 0.22 7.38
N ASP A 53 -2.82 0.88 6.25
CA ASP A 53 -3.55 2.15 6.18
C ASP A 53 -4.99 1.99 6.69
N ARG A 54 -5.62 0.83 6.48
CA ARG A 54 -6.97 0.50 6.97
C ARG A 54 -7.01 0.22 8.47
N LYS A 55 -6.09 -0.60 8.98
CA LYS A 55 -6.16 -1.15 10.36
C LYS A 55 -5.23 -0.48 11.36
N GLY A 56 -4.31 0.37 10.90
CA GLY A 56 -3.33 1.06 11.74
C GLY A 56 -2.21 0.17 12.31
N ALA A 57 -2.11 -1.08 11.87
CA ALA A 57 -1.13 -2.06 12.35
C ALA A 57 -0.60 -2.91 11.21
N ASP A 58 0.60 -3.49 11.38
CA ASP A 58 1.21 -4.33 10.36
C ASP A 58 0.40 -5.62 10.12
N PRO A 59 0.14 -6.00 8.85
CA PRO A 59 -0.53 -7.23 8.51
C PRO A 59 0.36 -8.46 8.68
N SER A 60 -0.26 -9.57 9.06
CA SER A 60 0.36 -10.89 8.95
C SER A 60 0.57 -11.27 7.48
N SER A 61 1.54 -12.16 7.23
CA SER A 61 1.79 -12.69 5.88
C SER A 61 0.54 -13.34 5.25
N LEU A 62 -0.30 -13.97 6.08
CA LEU A 62 -1.54 -14.60 5.65
C LEU A 62 -2.59 -13.57 5.20
N GLU A 63 -2.78 -12.49 5.95
CA GLU A 63 -3.68 -11.39 5.56
C GLU A 63 -3.22 -10.75 4.24
N VAL A 64 -1.91 -10.51 4.07
CA VAL A 64 -1.37 -9.97 2.81
C VAL A 64 -1.64 -10.92 1.65
N SER A 65 -1.32 -12.21 1.81
CA SER A 65 -1.46 -13.21 0.74
C SER A 65 -2.92 -13.41 0.33
N GLY A 66 -3.83 -13.54 1.30
CA GLY A 66 -5.25 -13.73 0.99
C GLY A 66 -5.91 -12.46 0.45
N THR A 67 -5.53 -11.28 0.93
CA THR A 67 -6.02 -10.00 0.37
C THR A 67 -5.47 -9.79 -1.05
N ARG A 68 -4.21 -10.16 -1.32
CA ARG A 68 -3.62 -10.14 -2.67
C ARG A 68 -4.41 -11.03 -3.63
N ALA A 69 -4.65 -12.28 -3.24
CA ALA A 69 -5.42 -13.22 -4.05
C ALA A 69 -6.84 -12.69 -4.33
N SER A 70 -7.49 -12.11 -3.33
CA SER A 70 -8.83 -11.52 -3.46
C SER A 70 -8.83 -10.30 -4.40
N ALA A 71 -7.84 -9.41 -4.26
CA ALA A 71 -7.67 -8.26 -5.14
C ALA A 71 -7.37 -8.66 -6.59
N LEU A 72 -6.51 -9.67 -6.80
CA LEU A 72 -6.22 -10.22 -8.13
C LEU A 72 -7.49 -10.80 -8.77
N ALA A 73 -8.18 -11.68 -8.05
CA ALA A 73 -9.41 -12.29 -8.54
C ALA A 73 -10.46 -11.24 -8.88
N TRP A 74 -10.65 -10.24 -8.01
CA TRP A 74 -11.58 -9.14 -8.25
C TRP A 74 -11.19 -8.33 -9.48
N CYS A 75 -9.94 -7.88 -9.58
CA CYS A 75 -9.45 -7.10 -10.73
C CYS A 75 -9.52 -7.84 -12.07
N GLN A 76 -9.39 -9.16 -12.05
CA GLN A 76 -9.46 -9.98 -13.27
C GLN A 76 -10.90 -10.32 -13.69
N THR A 77 -11.89 -10.14 -12.83
CA THR A 77 -13.27 -10.61 -13.08
C THR A 77 -14.32 -9.51 -13.04
N VAL A 78 -14.33 -8.69 -11.99
CA VAL A 78 -15.40 -7.72 -11.70
C VAL A 78 -14.88 -6.28 -11.71
N GLY A 79 -13.63 -6.08 -11.27
CA GLY A 79 -13.01 -4.77 -11.16
C GLY A 79 -12.75 -4.14 -12.53
N GLN A 80 -13.07 -2.85 -12.66
CA GLN A 80 -12.64 -2.08 -13.83
C GLN A 80 -11.14 -1.81 -13.76
N GLN A 81 -10.50 -1.65 -14.91
CA GLN A 81 -9.05 -1.46 -15.01
C GLN A 81 -8.52 -0.27 -14.21
N ASP A 82 -9.30 0.82 -14.13
CA ASP A 82 -8.96 2.02 -13.36
C ASP A 82 -9.49 2.01 -11.93
N ALA A 83 -10.20 0.95 -11.51
CA ALA A 83 -10.71 0.86 -10.17
C ALA A 83 -9.57 0.56 -9.18
N PRO A 84 -9.55 1.23 -8.01
CA PRO A 84 -8.53 1.03 -7.00
C PRO A 84 -8.74 -0.30 -6.27
N ILE A 85 -7.65 -0.98 -5.91
CA ILE A 85 -7.71 -2.30 -5.24
C ILE A 85 -8.37 -2.26 -3.86
N LYS A 86 -8.48 -1.09 -3.20
CA LYS A 86 -9.26 -0.92 -1.96
C LYS A 86 -10.75 -1.22 -2.13
N ASN A 87 -11.25 -1.29 -3.36
CA ASN A 87 -12.63 -1.66 -3.66
C ASN A 87 -12.83 -3.18 -3.76
N ALA A 88 -11.76 -3.98 -3.83
CA ALA A 88 -11.86 -5.43 -3.81
C ALA A 88 -12.40 -5.92 -2.45
N PRO A 89 -13.04 -7.10 -2.39
CA PRO A 89 -13.37 -7.73 -1.12
C PRO A 89 -12.11 -7.97 -0.27
N HIS A 90 -12.17 -7.57 0.99
CA HIS A 90 -11.09 -7.75 1.96
C HIS A 90 -11.43 -8.88 2.92
N ILE A 91 -10.42 -9.67 3.27
CA ILE A 91 -10.47 -10.66 4.34
C ILE A 91 -9.95 -10.08 5.66
#